data_AF-A0A818N4K5-F1
#
_entry.id   AF-A0A818N4K5-F1
#
_cell.length_a   1.000
_cell.length_b   1.000
_cell.length_c   1.000
_cell.angle_alpha   90.00
_cell.angle_beta   90.00
_cell.angle_gamma   90.00
#
_symmetry.space_group_name_H-M   'P 1'
#
loop_
_entity.id
_entity.type
_entity.pdbx_description
1 polymer ?
#
loop_
_entity_poly.entity_id
_entity_poly.type
_entity_poly.pdbx_seq_one_letter_code
_entity_poly.pdbx_strand_id
1 'polypeptide(L)'
;MLVIIAGDLSDTWLLVSHSCEALFGSVGIVMLSAFAYITDCTNESGRTRPFFLAELIILLARVVPVLGIGLWLQHHLYTIPTSSCLALSIIGALYVLFIQPESVPNM
;
A
#
# COMPACT_ATOMS: atom_id res chain seq x y z
N MET A 1 5.54 -4.66 11.43
CA MET A 1 4.30 -4.79 12.23
C MET A 1 3.91 -6.25 12.51
N LEU A 2 3.77 -7.14 11.53
CA LEU A 2 3.36 -8.54 11.76
C LEU A 2 4.25 -9.30 12.77
N VAL A 3 5.58 -9.17 12.65
CA VAL A 3 6.53 -9.80 13.57
C VAL A 3 6.37 -9.28 15.00
N ILE A 4 6.06 -8.00 15.16
CA ILE A 4 5.84 -7.36 16.48
C ILE A 4 4.61 -7.98 17.15
N ILE A 5 3.52 -8.11 16.39
CA ILE A 5 2.26 -8.70 16.86
C ILE A 5 2.43 -10.20 17.15
N ALA A 6 3.08 -10.95 16.26
CA ALA A 6 3.22 -12.40 16.40
C ALA A 6 4.23 -12.82 17.48
N GLY A 7 5.24 -11.98 17.73
CA GLY A 7 6.28 -12.20 18.74
C GLY A 7 6.02 -11.54 20.08
N ASP A 8 4.86 -10.87 20.26
CA ASP A 8 4.49 -10.10 21.45
C ASP A 8 5.62 -9.17 21.93
N LEU A 9 6.21 -8.45 20.96
CA LEU A 9 7.35 -7.57 21.18
C LEU A 9 6.91 -6.23 21.77
N SER A 10 7.77 -5.60 22.58
CA SER A 10 7.44 -4.33 23.24
C SER A 10 7.09 -3.21 22.27
N ASP A 11 6.22 -2.30 22.70
CA ASP A 11 5.71 -1.17 21.91
C ASP A 11 6.80 -0.25 21.33
N THR A 12 7.99 -0.24 21.93
CA THR A 12 9.16 0.47 21.38
C THR A 12 9.53 -0.01 19.98
N TRP A 13 9.25 -1.26 19.63
CA TRP A 13 9.46 -1.79 18.28
C TRP A 13 8.51 -1.20 17.25
N LEU A 14 7.35 -0.67 17.67
CA LEU A 14 6.45 0.06 16.77
C LEU A 14 7.12 1.33 16.26
N LEU A 15 7.80 2.07 17.15
CA LEU A 15 8.54 3.27 16.78
C LEU A 15 9.66 2.97 15.79
N VAL A 16 10.41 1.89 16.02
CA VAL A 16 11.45 1.43 15.09
C VAL A 16 10.83 1.09 13.74
N SER A 17 9.71 0.35 13.73
CA SER A 17 9.06 -0.05 12.49
C SER A 17 8.52 1.12 11.68
N HIS A 18 7.91 2.12 12.32
CA HIS A 18 7.43 3.33 11.66
C HIS A 18 8.57 4.24 11.20
N SER A 19 9.67 4.30 11.96
CA SER A 19 10.86 5.06 11.54
C SER A 19 11.46 4.45 10.27
N CYS A 20 11.58 3.12 10.20
CA CYS A 20 11.99 2.43 9.00
C CYS A 20 11.03 2.70 7.84
N GLU A 21 9.72 2.57 8.06
CA GLU A 21 8.71 2.85 7.03
C GLU A 21 8.81 4.28 6.47
N ALA A 22 9.03 5.27 7.35
CA ALA A 22 9.18 6.67 6.96
C ALA A 22 10.42 6.89 6.09
N LEU A 23 11.53 6.19 6.35
CA LEU A 23 12.74 6.27 5.52
C LEU A 23 12.51 5.77 4.09
N PHE A 24 11.62 4.80 3.89
CA PHE A 24 11.22 4.33 2.56
C PHE A 24 10.07 5.16 1.95
N GLY A 25 9.71 6.28 2.58
CA GLY A 25 8.69 7.21 2.11
C GLY A 25 7.25 6.75 2.28
N SER A 26 7.04 5.63 2.98
CA SER A 26 5.74 5.08 3.36
C SER A 26 4.78 5.02 2.15
N VAL A 27 3.48 5.12 2.41
CA VAL A 27 2.40 5.11 1.42
C VAL A 27 2.47 6.31 0.48
N GLY A 28 3.07 7.43 0.91
CA GLY A 28 3.16 8.66 0.12
C GLY A 28 3.93 8.48 -1.18
N ILE A 29 5.12 7.87 -1.11
CA ILE A 29 5.93 7.59 -2.31
C ILE A 29 5.21 6.61 -3.23
N VAL A 30 4.58 5.55 -2.69
CA VAL A 30 3.86 4.56 -3.51
C VAL A 30 2.71 5.22 -4.29
N MET A 31 1.94 6.10 -3.64
CA MET A 31 0.85 6.84 -4.31
C MET A 31 1.39 7.79 -5.38
N LEU A 32 2.43 8.56 -5.06
CA LEU A 32 3.04 9.50 -6.00
C LEU A 32 3.59 8.77 -7.23
N SER A 33 4.30 7.67 -7.03
CA SER A 33 4.84 6.83 -8.10
C SER A 33 3.73 6.23 -8.98
N ALA A 34 2.60 5.81 -8.39
CA ALA A 34 1.46 5.32 -9.17
C ALA A 34 0.85 6.41 -10.06
N PHE A 35 0.69 7.64 -9.55
CA PHE A 35 0.19 8.75 -10.36
C PHE A 35 1.19 9.22 -11.43
N ALA A 36 2.49 9.18 -11.12
CA ALA A 36 3.55 9.42 -12.09
C ALA A 36 3.46 8.39 -13.23
N TYR A 37 3.38 7.09 -12.89
CA TYR A 37 3.24 6.02 -13.87
C TYR A 37 2.01 6.19 -14.77
N ILE A 38 0.85 6.51 -14.20
CA ILE A 38 -0.36 6.76 -15.01
C ILE A 38 -0.13 7.95 -15.95
N THR A 39 0.55 8.99 -15.48
CA THR A 39 0.87 10.17 -16.30
C THR A 39 1.83 9.81 -17.45
N ASP A 40 2.84 8.99 -17.18
CA ASP A 40 3.82 8.58 -18.19
C ASP A 40 3.21 7.66 -19.26
N CYS A 41 2.23 6.82 -18.89
CA CYS A 41 1.61 5.85 -19.79
C CYS A 41 0.33 6.35 -20.49
N THR A 42 -0.18 7.54 -20.18
CA THR A 42 -1.47 8.02 -20.72
C THR A 42 -1.41 9.45 -21.25
N ASN A 43 -2.13 9.70 -22.35
CA ASN A 43 -2.26 11.04 -22.94
C ASN A 43 -3.32 11.88 -22.21
N GLU A 44 -3.24 13.22 -22.36
CA GLU A 44 -4.12 14.18 -21.68
C GLU A 44 -5.62 13.90 -21.83
N SER A 45 -6.06 13.43 -23.00
CA SER A 45 -7.46 13.11 -23.27
C SER A 45 -7.94 11.77 -22.67
N GLY A 46 -7.02 10.86 -22.33
CA GLY A 46 -7.32 9.51 -21.84
C GLY A 46 -7.01 9.29 -20.35
N ARG A 47 -6.34 10.24 -19.70
CA ARG A 47 -5.77 10.08 -18.35
C ARG A 47 -6.79 10.11 -17.20
N THR A 48 -7.93 10.77 -17.39
CA THR A 48 -8.94 10.97 -16.32
C THR A 48 -9.48 9.66 -15.74
N ARG A 49 -9.78 8.68 -16.59
CA ARG A 49 -10.36 7.41 -16.15
C ARG A 49 -9.37 6.55 -15.33
N PRO A 50 -8.12 6.36 -15.76
CA PRO A 50 -7.08 5.71 -14.94
C PRO A 50 -6.84 6.41 -13.59
N PHE A 51 -6.78 7.75 -13.57
CA PHE A 51 -6.64 8.51 -12.33
C PHE A 51 -7.80 8.26 -11.37
N PHE A 52 -9.03 8.35 -11.86
CA PHE A 52 -10.23 8.10 -11.06
C PHE A 52 -10.24 6.68 -10.48
N LEU A 53 -9.83 5.68 -11.27
CA LEU A 53 -9.76 4.30 -10.79
C LEU A 53 -8.70 4.14 -9.70
N ALA A 54 -7.52 4.74 -9.86
CA ALA A 54 -6.47 4.72 -8.85
C ALA A 54 -6.93 5.40 -7.55
N GLU A 55 -7.57 6.56 -7.64
CA GLU A 55 -8.09 7.29 -6.50
C GLU A 55 -9.20 6.49 -5.77
N LEU A 56 -10.10 5.84 -6.52
CA LEU A 56 -11.13 4.98 -5.96
C LEU A 56 -10.52 3.79 -5.19
N ILE A 57 -9.50 3.14 -5.75
CA ILE A 57 -8.81 2.02 -5.08
C ILE A 57 -8.13 2.50 -3.80
N ILE A 58 -7.46 3.66 -3.83
CA ILE A 58 -6.84 4.28 -2.67
C ILE A 58 -7.88 4.57 -1.58
N LEU A 59 -9.03 5.11 -1.95
CA LEU A 59 -10.12 5.39 -1.02
C LEU A 59 -10.63 4.10 -0.38
N LEU A 60 -10.90 3.07 -1.18
CA LEU A 60 -11.36 1.76 -0.69
C LEU A 60 -10.34 1.12 0.26
N ALA A 61 -9.04 1.20 -0.07
CA ALA A 61 -7.97 0.71 0.78
C ALA A 61 -7.91 1.40 2.15
N ARG A 62 -8.42 2.63 2.27
CA ARG A 62 -8.53 3.36 3.55
C ARG A 62 -9.83 3.08 4.29
N VAL A 63 -10.95 2.96 3.56
CA VAL A 63 -12.27 2.76 4.17
C VAL A 63 -12.43 1.35 4.75
N VAL A 64 -11.97 0.32 4.04
CA VAL A 64 -12.14 -1.08 4.48
C VAL A 64 -11.49 -1.34 5.85
N PRO A 65 -10.25 -0.90 6.12
CA PRO A 65 -9.65 -1.04 7.45
C PRO A 65 -10.40 -0.27 8.54
N VAL A 66 -10.90 0.93 8.26
CA VAL A 66 -11.64 1.74 9.24
C VAL A 66 -12.95 1.07 9.64
N LEU A 67 -13.66 0.46 8.69
CA LEU A 67 -14.88 -0.30 8.99
C LEU A 67 -14.57 -1.60 9.75
N GLY A 68 -13.45 -2.25 9.44
CA GLY A 68 -13.02 -3.49 10.08
C GLY A 68 -12.39 -3.32 11.46
N ILE A 69 -11.88 -2.13 11.80
CA ILE A 69 -11.06 -1.91 13.01
C ILE A 69 -11.80 -2.25 14.29
N GLY A 70 -13.10 -1.96 14.36
CA GLY A 70 -13.94 -2.29 15.53
C GLY A 70 -14.02 -3.79 15.79
N LEU A 71 -14.12 -4.60 14.74
CA LEU A 71 -14.15 -6.06 14.85
C LEU A 71 -12.78 -6.62 15.24
N TRP A 72 -11.70 -6.09 14.67
CA TRP A 72 -10.34 -6.57 14.95
C TRP A 72 -9.88 -6.19 16.36
N LEU A 73 -10.26 -5.00 16.86
CA LEU A 73 -9.98 -4.57 18.23
C LEU A 73 -10.62 -5.52 19.25
N GLN A 74 -11.90 -5.86 19.06
CA GLN A 74 -12.69 -6.62 20.02
C GLN A 74 -12.18 -8.06 20.22
N HIS A 75 -11.58 -8.65 19.19
CA HIS A 75 -11.08 -10.01 19.23
C HIS A 75 -9.55 -10.12 19.34
N HIS A 76 -8.83 -9.00 19.47
CA HIS A 76 -7.36 -8.96 19.41
C HIS A 76 -6.75 -9.64 18.17
N LEU A 77 -7.53 -9.72 17.08
CA LEU A 77 -7.17 -10.44 15.86
C LEU A 77 -6.42 -9.54 14.87
N TYR A 78 -5.32 -8.92 15.30
CA TYR A 78 -4.51 -8.06 14.43
C TYR A 78 -3.63 -8.85 13.46
N THR A 79 -3.37 -10.12 13.74
CA THR A 79 -2.52 -10.99 12.91
C THR A 79 -3.09 -11.17 11.51
N ILE A 80 -4.40 -11.42 11.39
CA ILE A 80 -5.08 -11.64 10.11
C ILE A 80 -5.03 -10.40 9.19
N PRO A 81 -5.47 -9.20 9.60
CA PRO A 81 -5.39 -8.03 8.74
C PRO A 81 -3.94 -7.64 8.42
N THR A 82 -3.02 -7.76 9.39
CA THR A 82 -1.61 -7.40 9.17
C THR A 82 -0.89 -8.38 8.22
N SER A 83 -1.17 -9.68 8.33
CA SER A 83 -0.63 -10.68 7.40
C SER A 83 -1.21 -10.55 6.00
N SER A 84 -2.50 -10.22 5.89
CA SER A 84 -3.15 -9.93 4.60
C SER A 84 -2.54 -8.70 3.92
N CYS A 85 -2.28 -7.64 4.70
CA CYS A 85 -1.60 -6.43 4.20
C CYS A 85 -0.17 -6.74 3.72
N LEU A 86 0.58 -7.55 4.47
CA LEU A 86 1.92 -7.99 4.08
C LEU A 86 1.88 -8.81 2.78
N ALA A 87 0.95 -9.76 2.66
CA ALA A 87 0.79 -10.59 1.47
C ALA A 87 0.47 -9.75 0.22
N LEU A 88 -0.48 -8.82 0.32
CA LEU A 88 -0.82 -7.91 -0.77
C LEU A 88 0.36 -7.00 -1.15
N SER A 89 1.14 -6.55 -0.18
CA SER A 89 2.34 -5.72 -0.42
C SER A 89 3.42 -6.51 -1.16
N ILE A 90 3.65 -7.77 -0.79
CA ILE A 90 4.59 -8.66 -1.48
C ILE A 90 4.11 -8.92 -2.92
N ILE A 91 2.83 -9.24 -3.11
CA ILE A 91 2.24 -9.44 -4.45
C ILE A 91 2.41 -8.19 -5.31
N GLY A 92 2.12 -7.01 -4.74
CA GLY A 92 2.30 -5.73 -5.42
C GLY A 92 3.77 -5.48 -5.79
N ALA A 93 4.70 -5.72 -4.88
CA ALA A 93 6.13 -5.57 -5.15
C ALA A 93 6.60 -6.52 -6.26
N LEU A 94 6.17 -7.78 -6.24
CA LEU A 94 6.48 -8.75 -7.29
C LEU A 94 5.89 -8.31 -8.64
N TYR A 95 4.66 -7.81 -8.64
CA TYR A 95 4.02 -7.32 -9.86
C TYR A 95 4.80 -6.13 -10.46
N VAL A 96 5.20 -5.17 -9.64
CA VAL A 96 5.99 -4.01 -10.08
C VAL A 96 7.36 -4.44 -10.61
N LEU A 97 8.03 -5.39 -9.96
CA LEU A 97 9.38 -5.82 -10.33
C LEU A 97 9.43 -6.68 -11.61
N PHE A 98 8.40 -7.50 -11.86
CA PHE A 98 8.44 -8.52 -12.92
C PHE A 98 7.46 -8.30 -14.06
N ILE A 99 6.36 -7.58 -13.82
CA ILE A 99 5.24 -7.49 -14.78
C ILE A 99 5.03 -6.06 -15.27
N GLN A 100 5.16 -5.07 -14.39
CA GLN A 100 4.93 -3.68 -14.78
C GLN A 100 5.94 -3.27 -15.86
N PRO A 101 5.48 -2.87 -17.06
CA PRO A 101 6.39 -2.44 -18.12
C PRO A 101 7.11 -1.16 -17.70
N GLU A 102 8.37 -1.03 -18.10
CA GLU A 102 9.14 0.18 -17.85
C GLU A 102 8.37 1.41 -18.36
N SER A 103 8.41 2.50 -17.59
CA SER A 103 7.80 3.80 -17.91
C SER A 103 8.51 4.51 -19.08
N VAL A 104 8.94 3.77 -20.10
CA VAL A 104 9.61 4.34 -21.26
C VAL A 104 8.53 4.78 -22.25
N PRO A 105 8.55 6.05 -22.69
CA PRO A 105 7.72 6.47 -23.79
C PRO A 105 8.16 5.66 -25.01
N ASN A 106 7.25 4.85 -25.56
CA ASN A 106 7.37 4.44 -26.95
C ASN A 106 7.28 5.72 -27.79
N MET A 107 8.43 6.37 -28.01
CA MET A 107 8.64 7.35 -29.06
C MET A 107 8.68 6.65 -30.40
#